data_AF-A0A077ZBS7-F1
#
_entry.id   AF-A0A077ZBS7-F1
#
_cell.length_a   1.000
_cell.length_b   1.000
_cell.length_c   1.000
_cell.angle_alpha   90.00
_cell.angle_beta   90.00
_cell.angle_gamma   90.00
#
_symmetry.space_group_name_H-M   'P 1'
#
loop_
_entity.id
_entity.type
_entity.pdbx_description
1 polymer ?
#
loop_
_entity_poly.entity_id
_entity_poly.type
_entity_poly.pdbx_seq_one_letter_code
_entity_poly.pdbx_strand_id
1 'polypeptide(L)'
;MAYCGSGNTIVTNQLLEISVSDGQRWAKCHIYAFEFYRRPDHCLQLVSRMTKSCDPHIRYGAAMAMGVACAGTASKDAVSLLLQMIPDETSFVRQGVFIALSMIYMQCNETMDPKSLKFRRTLLRTISEDGEDPLAKFGATIGCGILDAAGSAATISLYEGTDYVSTPAAIGLLVFVHMWFWYPLGHFLSLALQPTCIIGVNPHLKVA
;
A
#
# COMPACT_ATOMS: atom_id res chain seq x y z
N MET A 1 -3.87 -3.63 -15.50
CA MET A 1 -2.78 -4.61 -15.73
C MET A 1 -2.03 -4.37 -17.02
N ALA A 2 -2.68 -4.17 -18.18
CA ALA A 2 -2.00 -3.95 -19.47
C ALA A 2 -0.95 -2.81 -19.47
N TYR A 3 -1.17 -1.77 -18.65
CA TYR A 3 -0.30 -0.60 -18.53
C TYR A 3 0.53 -0.56 -17.23
N CYS A 4 0.64 -1.68 -16.51
CA CYS A 4 1.36 -1.72 -15.22
C CYS A 4 2.83 -1.31 -15.41
N GLY A 5 3.28 -0.28 -14.69
CA GLY A 5 4.62 0.27 -14.80
C GLY A 5 4.94 0.98 -16.13
N SER A 6 3.97 1.20 -17.02
CA SER A 6 4.22 1.88 -18.30
C SER A 6 4.42 3.39 -18.15
N GLY A 7 3.81 4.02 -17.12
CA GLY A 7 3.84 5.47 -16.93
C GLY A 7 3.30 6.27 -18.12
N ASN A 8 2.36 5.70 -18.88
CA ASN A 8 1.84 6.31 -20.10
C ASN A 8 0.89 7.48 -19.78
N THR A 9 1.38 8.71 -19.95
CA THR A 9 0.62 9.92 -19.67
C THR A 9 -0.70 10.04 -20.45
N ILE A 10 -0.80 9.42 -21.63
CA ILE A 10 -2.06 9.40 -22.42
C ILE A 10 -3.13 8.62 -21.66
N VAL A 11 -2.78 7.44 -21.19
CA VAL A 11 -3.70 6.58 -20.42
C VAL A 11 -4.02 7.25 -19.10
N THR A 12 -3.03 7.83 -18.43
CA THR A 12 -3.27 8.61 -17.22
C THR A 12 -4.26 9.75 -17.43
N ASN A 13 -4.11 10.56 -18.48
CA ASN A 13 -5.00 11.70 -18.74
C ASN A 13 -6.41 11.22 -19.09
N GLN A 14 -6.54 10.16 -19.89
CA GLN A 14 -7.84 9.55 -20.15
C GLN A 14 -8.48 9.02 -18.87
N LEU A 15 -7.71 8.35 -18.00
CA LEU A 15 -8.17 7.89 -16.70
C LEU A 15 -8.58 9.05 -15.80
N LEU A 16 -7.87 10.18 -15.85
CA LEU A 16 -8.17 11.39 -15.08
C LEU A 16 -9.49 12.01 -15.56
N GLU A 17 -9.68 12.17 -16.85
CA GLU A 17 -10.92 12.68 -17.45
C GLU A 17 -12.11 11.81 -17.03
N ILE A 18 -11.96 10.49 -17.17
CA ILE A 18 -12.99 9.52 -16.77
C ILE A 18 -13.17 9.55 -15.25
N SER A 19 -12.13 9.81 -14.45
CA SER A 19 -12.24 9.88 -12.98
C SER A 19 -13.07 11.06 -12.48
N VAL A 20 -13.12 12.15 -13.24
CA VAL A 20 -13.97 13.29 -12.91
C VAL A 20 -15.43 12.98 -13.25
N SER A 21 -15.71 12.19 -14.29
CA SER A 21 -17.08 11.94 -14.78
C SER A 21 -17.87 10.90 -13.99
N ASP A 22 -17.27 9.77 -13.59
CA ASP A 22 -18.06 8.62 -13.10
C ASP A 22 -18.10 8.50 -11.57
N GLY A 23 -19.18 7.91 -11.05
CA GLY A 23 -19.36 7.62 -9.61
C GLY A 23 -18.40 6.55 -9.03
N GLN A 24 -17.63 5.83 -9.86
CA GLN A 24 -16.67 4.81 -9.41
C GLN A 24 -15.25 5.37 -9.24
N ARG A 25 -15.13 6.53 -8.61
CA ARG A 25 -13.86 7.26 -8.48
C ARG A 25 -12.80 6.50 -7.67
N TRP A 26 -13.21 5.71 -6.69
CA TRP A 26 -12.31 4.94 -5.82
C TRP A 26 -11.56 3.82 -6.56
N ALA A 27 -12.21 3.12 -7.50
CA ALA A 27 -11.59 2.03 -8.26
C ALA A 27 -10.45 2.54 -9.15
N LYS A 28 -10.60 3.74 -9.69
CA LYS A 28 -9.59 4.39 -10.54
C LYS A 28 -8.34 4.79 -9.77
N CYS A 29 -8.46 5.09 -8.47
CA CYS A 29 -7.30 5.36 -7.62
C CYS A 29 -6.34 4.17 -7.58
N HIS A 30 -6.87 2.95 -7.49
CA HIS A 30 -6.05 1.74 -7.52
C HIS A 30 -5.35 1.54 -8.87
N ILE A 31 -5.99 1.92 -9.98
CA ILE A 31 -5.38 1.84 -11.32
C ILE A 31 -4.14 2.73 -11.38
N TYR A 32 -4.20 3.96 -10.87
CA TYR A 32 -3.05 4.86 -10.84
C TYR A 32 -1.87 4.26 -10.07
N ALA A 33 -2.13 3.55 -8.97
CA ALA A 33 -1.07 2.90 -8.20
C ALA A 33 -0.29 1.88 -9.04
N PHE A 34 -0.98 1.06 -9.83
CA PHE A 34 -0.34 0.08 -10.72
C PHE A 34 0.34 0.71 -11.94
N GLU A 35 -0.20 1.81 -12.45
CA GLU A 35 0.38 2.53 -13.59
C GLU A 35 1.68 3.25 -13.21
N PHE A 36 1.69 3.91 -12.05
CA PHE A 36 2.80 4.74 -11.55
C PHE A 36 3.72 4.06 -10.55
N TYR A 37 3.64 2.74 -10.39
CA TYR A 37 4.52 2.02 -9.46
C TYR A 37 6.03 2.22 -9.77
N ARG A 38 6.40 2.50 -11.04
CA ARG A 38 7.78 2.88 -11.43
C ARG A 38 8.22 4.27 -11.02
N ARG A 39 7.27 5.15 -10.73
CA ARG A 39 7.53 6.54 -10.35
C ARG A 39 6.58 6.91 -9.21
N PRO A 40 6.86 6.46 -7.98
CA PRO A 40 6.02 6.74 -6.82
C PRO A 40 5.76 8.24 -6.64
N ASP A 41 6.74 9.10 -6.95
CA ASP A 41 6.64 10.56 -6.83
C ASP A 41 5.50 11.15 -7.67
N HIS A 42 5.31 10.66 -8.91
CA HIS A 42 4.22 11.10 -9.77
C HIS A 42 2.86 10.62 -9.25
N CYS A 43 2.81 9.39 -8.73
CA CYS A 43 1.60 8.88 -8.08
C CYS A 43 1.20 9.76 -6.90
N LEU A 44 2.15 10.12 -6.03
CA LEU A 44 1.92 10.99 -4.88
C LEU A 44 1.35 12.34 -5.28
N GLN A 45 1.89 12.97 -6.31
CA GLN A 45 1.40 14.28 -6.76
C GLN A 45 -0.06 14.22 -7.22
N LEU A 46 -0.44 13.17 -7.96
CA LEU A 46 -1.81 12.98 -8.42
C LEU A 46 -2.75 12.65 -7.26
N VAL A 47 -2.35 11.71 -6.40
CA VAL A 47 -3.19 11.18 -5.32
C VAL A 47 -3.29 12.15 -4.14
N SER A 48 -2.30 13.01 -3.90
CA SER A 48 -2.32 14.03 -2.83
C SER A 48 -3.47 15.02 -2.95
N ARG A 49 -4.01 15.20 -4.16
CA ARG A 49 -5.22 16.03 -4.38
C ARG A 49 -6.49 15.28 -3.96
N MET A 50 -6.51 13.96 -4.17
CA MET A 50 -7.65 13.09 -3.88
C MET A 50 -7.85 12.85 -2.38
N THR A 51 -6.79 12.89 -1.58
CA THR A 51 -6.88 12.75 -0.11
C THR A 51 -7.71 13.86 0.55
N LYS A 52 -7.85 15.01 -0.11
CA LYS A 52 -8.65 16.17 0.36
C LYS A 52 -10.11 16.16 -0.12
N SER A 53 -10.53 15.12 -0.83
CA SER A 53 -11.90 15.02 -1.34
C SER A 53 -12.91 14.87 -0.18
N CYS A 54 -14.13 15.41 -0.36
CA CYS A 54 -15.24 15.21 0.57
C CYS A 54 -15.77 13.76 0.56
N ASP A 55 -15.57 13.03 -0.53
CA ASP A 55 -16.04 11.65 -0.66
C ASP A 55 -15.07 10.69 0.06
N PRO A 56 -15.52 9.99 1.11
CA PRO A 56 -14.67 9.07 1.85
C PRO A 56 -14.19 7.88 1.00
N HIS A 57 -14.92 7.46 -0.03
CA HIS A 57 -14.46 6.39 -0.93
C HIS A 57 -13.24 6.81 -1.74
N ILE A 58 -13.17 8.09 -2.14
CA ILE A 58 -12.01 8.65 -2.83
C ILE A 58 -10.82 8.73 -1.87
N ARG A 59 -11.04 9.17 -0.62
CA ARG A 59 -9.98 9.21 0.40
C ARG A 59 -9.41 7.82 0.69
N TYR A 60 -10.27 6.81 0.81
CA TYR A 60 -9.86 5.42 0.96
C TYR A 60 -9.03 4.93 -0.23
N GLY A 61 -9.54 5.11 -1.45
CA GLY A 61 -8.84 4.71 -2.67
C GLY A 61 -7.50 5.42 -2.83
N ALA A 62 -7.42 6.70 -2.46
CA ALA A 62 -6.19 7.48 -2.44
C ALA A 62 -5.18 6.93 -1.42
N ALA A 63 -5.62 6.62 -0.19
CA ALA A 63 -4.76 6.03 0.82
C ALA A 63 -4.17 4.69 0.37
N MET A 64 -5.02 3.79 -0.14
CA MET A 64 -4.58 2.49 -0.63
C MET A 64 -3.66 2.61 -1.85
N ALA A 65 -3.95 3.55 -2.76
CA ALA A 65 -3.11 3.81 -3.92
C ALA A 65 -1.70 4.28 -3.54
N MET A 66 -1.57 5.16 -2.54
CA MET A 66 -0.27 5.56 -1.98
C MET A 66 0.44 4.37 -1.31
N GLY A 67 -0.29 3.55 -0.56
CA GLY A 67 0.23 2.35 0.09
C GLY A 67 0.84 1.37 -0.90
N VAL A 68 0.13 1.09 -1.99
CA VAL A 68 0.63 0.20 -3.06
C VAL A 68 1.77 0.86 -3.81
N ALA A 69 1.64 2.13 -4.24
CA ALA A 69 2.68 2.80 -5.04
C ALA A 69 4.01 3.00 -4.28
N CYS A 70 3.94 3.24 -2.97
CA CYS A 70 5.11 3.50 -2.11
C CYS A 70 5.48 2.32 -1.20
N ALA A 71 4.94 1.12 -1.44
CA ALA A 71 5.26 -0.06 -0.65
C ALA A 71 6.78 -0.30 -0.60
N GLY A 72 7.34 -0.47 0.60
CA GLY A 72 8.78 -0.70 0.81
C GLY A 72 9.72 0.48 0.51
N THR A 73 9.22 1.63 0.03
CA THR A 73 10.07 2.80 -0.32
C THR A 73 10.41 3.70 0.87
N ALA A 74 9.65 3.61 1.97
CA ALA A 74 9.75 4.51 3.12
C ALA A 74 9.63 6.01 2.78
N SER A 75 8.87 6.37 1.74
CA SER A 75 8.74 7.76 1.28
C SER A 75 8.16 8.67 2.38
N LYS A 76 8.96 9.66 2.81
CA LYS A 76 8.58 10.63 3.86
C LYS A 76 7.37 11.48 3.47
N ASP A 77 7.22 11.75 2.18
CA ASP A 77 6.11 12.55 1.65
C ASP A 77 4.79 11.78 1.75
N ALA A 78 4.78 10.51 1.32
CA ALA A 78 3.61 9.62 1.43
C ALA A 78 3.19 9.45 2.90
N VAL A 79 4.17 9.19 3.76
CA VAL A 79 3.97 9.05 5.20
C VAL A 79 3.36 10.32 5.80
N SER A 80 3.87 11.50 5.44
CA SER A 80 3.35 12.76 5.98
C SER A 80 1.88 13.01 5.63
N LEU A 81 1.47 12.65 4.41
CA LEU A 81 0.10 12.77 3.94
C LEU A 81 -0.81 11.75 4.62
N LEU A 82 -0.40 10.49 4.71
CA LEU A 82 -1.19 9.43 5.33
C LEU A 82 -1.34 9.63 6.85
N LEU A 83 -0.32 10.14 7.55
CA LEU A 83 -0.43 10.46 8.98
C LEU A 83 -1.50 11.53 9.26
N GLN A 84 -1.74 12.46 8.33
CA GLN A 84 -2.82 13.45 8.46
C GLN A 84 -4.22 12.84 8.31
N MET A 85 -4.32 11.64 7.71
CA MET A 85 -5.59 10.92 7.48
C MET A 85 -5.90 9.90 8.58
N ILE A 86 -5.04 9.72 9.59
CA ILE A 86 -5.33 8.85 10.74
C ILE A 86 -6.58 9.30 11.53
N PRO A 87 -6.78 10.60 11.84
CA PRO A 87 -7.95 11.08 12.57
C PRO A 87 -9.18 11.31 11.68
N ASP A 88 -9.30 10.59 10.56
CA ASP A 88 -10.45 10.70 9.67
C ASP A 88 -11.74 10.26 10.37
N GLU A 89 -12.85 10.98 10.14
CA GLU A 89 -14.16 10.66 10.72
C GLU A 89 -14.68 9.28 10.28
N THR A 90 -14.25 8.80 9.11
CA THR A 90 -14.76 7.58 8.52
C THR A 90 -13.86 6.38 8.82
N SER A 91 -14.40 5.39 9.53
CA SER A 91 -13.67 4.22 10.03
C SER A 91 -12.98 3.40 8.93
N PHE A 92 -13.60 3.28 7.75
CA PHE A 92 -12.98 2.55 6.64
C PHE A 92 -11.84 3.31 5.98
N VAL A 93 -11.87 4.66 6.00
CA VAL A 93 -10.72 5.46 5.56
C VAL A 93 -9.55 5.23 6.51
N ARG A 94 -9.80 5.25 7.83
CA ARG A 94 -8.79 4.91 8.85
C ARG A 94 -8.21 3.51 8.64
N GLN A 95 -9.05 2.52 8.35
CA GLN A 95 -8.62 1.16 7.99
C GLN A 95 -7.65 1.16 6.80
N GLY A 96 -7.99 1.86 5.71
CA GLY A 96 -7.14 1.95 4.53
C GLY A 96 -5.81 2.66 4.80
N VAL A 97 -5.84 3.71 5.63
CA VAL A 97 -4.64 4.45 6.06
C VAL A 97 -3.69 3.58 6.87
N PHE A 98 -4.20 2.78 7.81
CA PHE A 98 -3.38 1.86 8.59
C PHE A 98 -2.70 0.82 7.70
N ILE A 99 -3.46 0.20 6.78
CA ILE A 99 -2.90 -0.77 5.83
C ILE A 99 -1.84 -0.12 4.94
N ALA A 100 -2.12 1.06 4.39
CA ALA A 100 -1.21 1.77 3.50
C ALA A 100 0.09 2.19 4.19
N LEU A 101 0.00 2.74 5.41
CA LEU A 101 1.19 3.08 6.21
C LEU A 101 2.00 1.83 6.55
N SER A 102 1.34 0.71 6.88
CA SER A 102 2.05 -0.55 7.13
C SER A 102 2.81 -1.07 5.92
N MET A 103 2.26 -0.94 4.70
CA MET A 103 2.97 -1.31 3.46
C MET A 103 4.21 -0.43 3.22
N ILE A 104 4.10 0.87 3.50
CA ILE A 104 5.19 1.83 3.30
C ILE A 104 6.30 1.62 4.35
N TYR A 105 5.93 1.32 5.59
CA TYR A 105 6.86 1.07 6.70
C TYR A 105 7.37 -0.36 6.79
N MET A 106 7.06 -1.25 5.84
CA MET A 106 7.66 -2.57 5.79
C MET A 106 9.19 -2.45 5.80
N GLN A 107 9.85 -3.22 6.66
CA GLN A 107 11.30 -3.23 6.88
C GLN A 107 11.92 -1.90 7.38
N CYS A 108 11.10 -0.91 7.73
CA CYS A 108 11.59 0.33 8.31
C CYS A 108 11.86 0.15 9.79
N ASN A 109 13.09 0.45 10.22
CA ASN A 109 13.47 0.49 11.62
C ASN A 109 13.42 1.93 12.16
N GLU A 110 13.65 2.04 13.46
CA GLU A 110 13.65 3.34 14.16
C GLU A 110 14.78 4.27 13.68
N THR A 111 15.87 3.72 13.14
CA THR A 111 17.01 4.52 12.65
C THR A 111 16.73 5.17 11.30
N MET A 112 15.88 4.55 10.46
CA MET A 112 15.48 5.10 9.16
C MET A 112 14.42 6.20 9.31
N ASP A 113 13.39 5.97 10.13
CA ASP A 113 12.41 7.00 10.49
C ASP A 113 11.87 6.79 11.91
N PRO A 114 12.08 7.74 12.85
CA PRO A 114 11.55 7.64 14.21
C PRO A 114 10.00 7.67 14.27
N LYS A 115 9.33 8.09 13.18
CA LYS A 115 7.87 8.05 13.10
C LYS A 115 7.31 6.63 13.00
N SER A 116 8.09 5.66 12.54
CA SER A 116 7.70 4.24 12.46
C SER A 116 7.30 3.70 13.84
N LEU A 117 8.08 3.99 14.88
CA LEU A 117 7.78 3.58 16.25
C LEU A 117 6.50 4.23 16.79
N LYS A 118 6.29 5.52 16.48
CA LYS A 118 5.05 6.22 16.86
C LYS A 118 3.85 5.58 16.19
N PHE A 119 3.95 5.27 14.90
CA PHE A 119 2.91 4.60 14.14
C PHE A 119 2.60 3.20 14.71
N ARG A 120 3.62 2.40 15.03
CA ARG A 120 3.44 1.08 15.66
C ARG A 120 2.69 1.18 16.99
N ARG A 121 3.03 2.17 17.82
CA ARG A 121 2.29 2.44 19.07
C ARG A 121 0.85 2.84 18.80
N THR A 122 0.59 3.65 17.77
CA THR A 122 -0.79 4.00 17.37
C THR A 122 -1.59 2.77 16.97
N LEU A 123 -1.02 1.86 16.17
CA LEU A 123 -1.69 0.60 15.80
C LEU A 123 -2.07 -0.23 17.02
N LEU A 124 -1.11 -0.49 17.92
CA LEU A 124 -1.36 -1.27 19.13
C LEU A 124 -2.40 -0.62 20.04
N ARG A 125 -2.37 0.71 20.15
CA ARG A 125 -3.35 1.47 20.91
C ARG A 125 -4.76 1.30 20.34
N THR A 126 -4.94 1.50 19.03
CA THR A 126 -6.24 1.33 18.37
C THR A 126 -6.79 -0.09 18.51
N ILE A 127 -5.92 -1.10 18.52
CA ILE A 127 -6.35 -2.50 18.78
C ILE A 127 -6.83 -2.68 20.22
N SER A 128 -6.18 -2.04 21.20
CA SER A 128 -6.49 -2.17 22.62
C SER A 128 -7.70 -1.35 23.10
N GLU A 129 -8.04 -0.26 22.41
CA GLU A 129 -9.11 0.66 22.82
C GLU A 129 -10.50 0.07 22.54
N ASP A 130 -11.32 -0.15 23.56
CA ASP A 130 -12.65 -0.77 23.39
C ASP A 130 -13.61 0.07 22.52
N GLY A 131 -13.53 1.40 22.60
CA GLY A 131 -14.43 2.33 21.89
C GLY A 131 -14.12 2.54 20.41
N GLU A 132 -13.07 1.93 19.88
CA GLU A 132 -12.71 2.08 18.47
C GLU A 132 -13.57 1.20 17.55
N ASP A 133 -13.87 1.71 16.36
CA ASP A 133 -14.69 1.01 15.37
C ASP A 133 -14.06 -0.35 14.98
N PRO A 134 -14.87 -1.42 14.83
CA PRO A 134 -14.38 -2.73 14.43
C PRO A 134 -13.57 -2.72 13.12
N LEU A 135 -13.94 -1.85 12.16
CA LEU A 135 -13.22 -1.69 10.89
C LEU A 135 -11.83 -1.06 11.09
N ALA A 136 -11.71 -0.06 11.96
CA ALA A 136 -10.43 0.56 12.28
C ALA A 136 -9.51 -0.45 13.00
N LYS A 137 -10.06 -1.21 13.95
CA LYS A 137 -9.35 -2.32 14.62
C LYS A 137 -8.90 -3.38 13.64
N PHE A 138 -9.77 -3.78 12.71
CA PHE A 138 -9.44 -4.76 11.67
C PHE A 138 -8.28 -4.28 10.80
N GLY A 139 -8.30 -3.01 10.36
CA GLY A 139 -7.20 -2.40 9.62
C GLY A 139 -5.91 -2.33 10.41
N ALA A 140 -5.98 -2.00 11.70
CA ALA A 140 -4.82 -1.95 12.58
C ALA A 140 -4.20 -3.34 12.80
N THR A 141 -5.01 -4.37 12.99
CA THR A 141 -4.56 -5.77 13.14
C THR A 141 -3.90 -6.27 11.87
N ILE A 142 -4.50 -6.04 10.70
CA ILE A 142 -3.87 -6.36 9.41
C ILE A 142 -2.58 -5.56 9.24
N GLY A 143 -2.59 -4.28 9.60
CA GLY A 143 -1.41 -3.42 9.56
C GLY A 143 -0.25 -3.96 10.38
N CYS A 144 -0.49 -4.47 11.58
CA CYS A 144 0.54 -5.16 12.36
C CYS A 144 1.05 -6.42 11.66
N GLY A 145 0.15 -7.23 11.09
CA GLY A 145 0.52 -8.42 10.33
C GLY A 145 1.38 -8.12 9.09
N ILE A 146 1.13 -6.99 8.41
CA ILE A 146 1.93 -6.52 7.26
C ILE A 146 3.31 -6.04 7.72
N LEU A 147 3.40 -5.28 8.81
CA LEU A 147 4.68 -4.80 9.35
C LEU A 147 5.61 -5.95 9.75
N ASP A 148 5.05 -6.94 10.46
CA ASP A 148 5.81 -8.10 10.96
C ASP A 148 5.78 -9.29 9.96
N ALA A 149 5.40 -9.04 8.70
CA ALA A 149 5.27 -10.08 7.68
C ALA A 149 6.59 -10.84 7.47
N ALA A 150 6.50 -12.17 7.42
CA ALA A 150 7.65 -13.09 7.32
C ALA A 150 8.76 -12.82 8.36
N GLY A 151 8.41 -12.35 9.56
CA GLY A 151 9.39 -12.02 10.61
C GLY A 151 10.25 -10.81 10.24
N SER A 152 9.69 -9.82 9.53
CA SER A 152 10.40 -8.66 8.96
C SER A 152 11.44 -9.01 7.88
N ALA A 153 11.48 -10.25 7.40
CA ALA A 153 12.43 -10.70 6.37
C ALA A 153 11.90 -10.54 4.93
N ALA A 154 10.66 -10.10 4.75
CA ALA A 154 10.06 -9.87 3.44
C ALA A 154 9.65 -8.41 3.26
N THR A 155 9.60 -7.98 2.00
CA THR A 155 9.06 -6.70 1.57
C THR A 155 8.01 -6.91 0.49
N ILE A 156 7.14 -5.94 0.29
CA ILE A 156 6.27 -5.90 -0.87
C ILE A 156 7.03 -5.24 -2.00
N SER A 157 7.27 -5.98 -3.08
CA SER A 157 7.87 -5.45 -4.29
C SER A 157 7.17 -6.04 -5.52
N LEU A 158 6.79 -5.16 -6.46
CA LEU A 158 6.32 -5.60 -7.78
C LEU A 158 7.48 -5.85 -8.75
N TYR A 159 8.73 -5.59 -8.36
CA TYR A 159 9.87 -5.81 -9.24
C TYR A 159 10.51 -7.16 -8.99
N GLU A 160 10.91 -7.81 -10.07
CA GLU A 160 11.85 -8.92 -10.07
C GLU A 160 13.07 -8.46 -10.88
N GLY A 161 14.15 -8.09 -10.17
CA GLY A 161 15.33 -7.47 -10.79
C GLY A 161 15.10 -6.01 -11.22
N THR A 162 15.76 -5.59 -12.30
CA THR A 162 15.77 -4.17 -12.72
C THR A 162 14.53 -3.74 -13.50
N ASP A 163 13.95 -4.62 -14.33
CA ASP A 163 12.99 -4.19 -15.34
C ASP A 163 11.68 -4.99 -15.39
N TYR A 164 11.65 -6.18 -14.79
CA TYR A 164 10.47 -7.05 -14.87
C TYR A 164 9.50 -6.78 -13.73
N VAL A 165 8.24 -6.58 -14.09
CA VAL A 165 7.14 -6.57 -13.12
C VAL A 165 6.79 -8.03 -12.82
N SER A 166 6.90 -8.41 -11.55
CA SER A 166 6.46 -9.71 -11.06
C SER A 166 4.94 -9.81 -11.21
N THR A 167 4.50 -10.55 -12.23
CA THR A 167 3.09 -10.84 -12.48
C THR A 167 2.36 -11.37 -11.24
N PRO A 168 2.90 -12.37 -10.47
CA PRO A 168 2.22 -12.85 -9.27
C PRO A 168 2.11 -11.78 -8.19
N ALA A 169 3.12 -10.93 -8.00
CA ALA A 169 3.05 -9.83 -7.03
C ALA A 169 2.00 -8.79 -7.44
N ALA A 170 1.92 -8.46 -8.73
CA ALA A 170 0.94 -7.50 -9.24
C ALA A 170 -0.49 -8.01 -9.13
N ILE A 171 -0.72 -9.30 -9.44
CA ILE A 171 -2.01 -9.95 -9.24
C ILE A 171 -2.34 -10.03 -7.74
N GLY A 172 -1.37 -10.40 -6.91
CA GLY A 172 -1.53 -10.50 -5.46
C GLY A 172 -1.99 -9.18 -4.83
N LEU A 173 -1.31 -8.08 -5.16
CA LEU A 173 -1.70 -6.74 -4.72
C LEU A 173 -3.04 -6.30 -5.30
N LEU A 174 -3.33 -6.60 -6.57
CA LEU A 174 -4.60 -6.24 -7.18
C LEU A 174 -5.77 -6.92 -6.47
N VAL A 175 -5.64 -8.21 -6.18
CA VAL A 175 -6.67 -8.99 -5.48
C VAL A 175 -6.78 -8.52 -4.02
N PHE A 176 -5.66 -8.23 -3.36
CA PHE A 176 -5.63 -7.70 -1.99
C PHE A 176 -6.40 -6.37 -1.87
N VAL A 177 -6.25 -5.47 -2.84
CA VAL A 177 -6.98 -4.20 -2.87
C VAL A 177 -8.50 -4.40 -2.94
N HIS A 178 -8.97 -5.51 -3.52
CA HIS A 178 -10.38 -5.87 -3.61
C HIS A 178 -10.90 -6.64 -2.38
N MET A 179 -10.08 -6.75 -1.31
CA MET A 179 -10.47 -7.39 -0.03
C MET A 179 -11.75 -6.79 0.56
N TRP A 180 -12.07 -5.52 0.24
CA TRP A 180 -13.31 -4.88 0.67
C TRP A 180 -14.57 -5.64 0.25
N PHE A 181 -14.59 -6.26 -0.92
CA PHE A 181 -15.74 -7.04 -1.38
C PHE A 181 -15.78 -8.44 -0.79
N TRP A 182 -14.61 -9.00 -0.50
CA TRP A 182 -14.47 -10.37 -0.03
C TRP A 182 -13.21 -10.50 0.82
N TYR A 183 -13.37 -10.50 2.15
CA TYR A 183 -12.24 -10.47 3.10
C TYR A 183 -11.17 -11.57 2.88
N PRO A 184 -11.53 -12.83 2.53
CA PRO A 184 -10.53 -13.85 2.20
C PRO A 184 -9.56 -13.51 1.04
N LEU A 185 -9.89 -12.54 0.18
CA LEU A 185 -8.98 -12.08 -0.87
C LEU A 185 -7.73 -11.40 -0.28
N GLY A 186 -7.74 -11.01 0.99
CA GLY A 186 -6.58 -10.51 1.70
C GLY A 186 -5.39 -11.48 1.72
N HIS A 187 -5.63 -12.80 1.62
CA HIS A 187 -4.57 -13.81 1.62
C HIS A 187 -3.65 -13.74 0.39
N PHE A 188 -4.11 -13.13 -0.70
CA PHE A 188 -3.32 -12.96 -1.94
C PHE A 188 -2.17 -11.97 -1.77
N LEU A 189 -2.12 -11.22 -0.67
CA LEU A 189 -0.95 -10.41 -0.33
C LEU A 189 0.33 -11.24 -0.23
N SER A 190 0.21 -12.51 0.16
CA SER A 190 1.36 -13.44 0.23
C SER A 190 2.11 -13.60 -1.10
N LEU A 191 1.45 -13.43 -2.24
CA LEU A 191 2.09 -13.48 -3.56
C LEU A 191 2.96 -12.27 -3.87
N ALA A 192 2.73 -11.16 -3.17
CA ALA A 192 3.50 -9.92 -3.30
C ALA A 192 4.66 -9.81 -2.30
N LEU A 193 4.74 -10.73 -1.33
CA LEU A 193 5.83 -10.79 -0.37
C LEU A 193 7.06 -11.44 -1.02
N GLN A 194 8.13 -10.66 -1.15
CA GLN A 194 9.43 -11.14 -1.61
C GLN A 194 10.43 -11.12 -0.45
N PRO A 195 11.14 -12.22 -0.17
CA PRO A 195 12.16 -12.23 0.87
C PRO A 195 13.36 -11.37 0.44
N THR A 196 13.84 -10.53 1.34
CA THR A 196 15.05 -9.72 1.10
C THR A 196 16.24 -10.42 1.75
N CYS A 197 16.80 -11.41 1.06
CA CYS A 197 18.00 -12.11 1.51
C CYS A 197 18.96 -12.36 0.35
N ILE A 198 20.24 -12.45 0.67
CA ILE A 198 21.27 -12.87 -0.27
C ILE A 198 21.49 -14.36 -0.06
N ILE A 199 21.19 -15.17 -1.07
CA ILE A 199 21.36 -16.63 -1.02
C ILE A 199 22.66 -16.97 -1.75
N GLY A 200 23.71 -17.31 -0.99
CA GLY A 200 24.96 -17.80 -1.53
C GLY A 200 24.86 -19.28 -1.91
N VAL A 201 25.10 -19.59 -3.19
CA VAL A 201 25.04 -20.96 -3.72
C VAL A 201 26.38 -21.32 -4.34
N ASN A 202 26.95 -22.45 -3.96
CA ASN A 202 28.20 -22.95 -4.55
C ASN A 202 27.96 -23.61 -5.93
N PRO A 203 28.99 -23.92 -6.72
CA PRO A 203 28.83 -24.57 -8.02
C PRO A 203 28.11 -25.94 -7.99
N HIS A 204 27.98 -26.55 -6.81
CA HIS A 204 27.24 -27.80 -6.60
C HIS A 204 25.80 -27.59 -6.13
N LEU A 205 25.27 -26.36 -6.23
CA LEU A 205 23.94 -25.97 -5.78
C LEU A 205 23.68 -26.22 -4.27
N LYS A 206 24.75 -26.30 -3.46
CA LYS A 206 24.63 -26.35 -2.01
C LYS A 206 24.65 -24.93 -1.45
N VAL A 207 23.76 -24.67 -0.51
CA VAL A 207 23.75 -23.45 0.28
C VAL A 207 25.03 -23.42 1.12
N ALA A 208 25.75 -22.30 1.05
CA ALA A 208 26.95 -22.07 1.85
C ALA A 208 26.64 -21.97 3.34
#